data_AF-A0A9D3SS29-F1
#
_entry.id   AF-A0A9D3SS29-F1
#
_cell.length_a   1.000
_cell.length_b   1.000
_cell.length_c   1.000
_cell.angle_alpha   90.00
_cell.angle_beta   90.00
_cell.angle_gamma   90.00
#
_symmetry.space_group_name_H-M   'P 1'
#
loop_
_entity.id
_entity.type
_entity.pdbx_description
1 polymer ?
#
loop_
_entity_poly.entity_id
_entity_poly.type
_entity_poly.pdbx_seq_one_letter_code
_entity_poly.pdbx_strand_id
1 'polypeptide(L)'
;MLTLSLSRPHQGHKENYVGRKKNKITATRRLQLKGKLLKKAASMLVAEKEQNKRERESALNERVPPLKLSGMSVQELQELCKELHRKIDTVDEARYDLEVKVAKNDKEIQTLTQKIGEIKGTMNRTKLKRVKKSADAMLGALTESKMSSKADFKANLKTVKKEDEKKEEVTDWRKNVEAMSDQDVVMSEAPKQKPKITASRRLFLKTKILKKASSLLATEKEEKQRERERVLSERVPPLQVSGLSLQELQALCRELHQKIDRIDEERYDVEVKVGKNDKEIAELAHKISELKGKMKRPALKRVKISADAMLGALLGSKVRESVDFKANLKTVKKEEEKKEEVTDWRKNVEAMSGMEGRKKLFDAGQ
;
A
#
# COMPACT_ATOMS: atom_id res chain seq x y z
N MET A 1 -22.60 12.89 89.40
CA MET A 1 -22.43 13.98 88.42
C MET A 1 -21.93 13.38 87.12
N LEU A 2 -22.62 13.73 86.04
CA LEU A 2 -22.44 13.28 84.66
C LEU A 2 -21.18 13.85 84.02
N THR A 3 -20.47 13.03 83.23
CA THR A 3 -19.78 13.42 81.99
C THR A 3 -19.55 12.15 81.16
N LEU A 4 -20.52 11.78 80.32
CA LEU A 4 -20.57 12.02 78.87
C LEU A 4 -19.46 11.31 78.05
N SER A 5 -19.92 10.20 77.47
CA SER A 5 -19.52 9.54 76.22
C SER A 5 -18.90 10.43 75.15
N LEU A 6 -17.83 9.97 74.52
CA LEU A 6 -17.64 10.10 73.07
C LEU A 6 -16.69 9.01 72.55
N SER A 7 -17.30 8.11 71.76
CA SER A 7 -16.69 7.06 70.95
C SER A 7 -15.57 7.60 70.08
N ARG A 8 -14.38 7.00 70.18
CA ARG A 8 -13.32 7.18 69.18
C ARG A 8 -13.64 6.32 67.94
N PRO A 9 -13.59 6.89 66.74
CA PRO A 9 -13.95 6.20 65.52
C PRO A 9 -12.85 5.22 65.08
N HIS A 10 -13.32 4.10 64.53
CA HIS A 10 -12.60 3.08 63.77
C HIS A 10 -11.38 3.63 63.03
N GLN A 11 -10.20 3.28 63.52
CA GLN A 11 -8.97 3.43 62.75
C GLN A 11 -8.93 2.24 61.77
N GLY A 12 -9.48 2.46 60.58
CA GLY A 12 -9.48 1.50 59.49
C GLY A 12 -8.07 0.97 59.25
N HIS A 13 -7.96 -0.36 59.14
CA HIS A 13 -6.82 -1.04 58.56
C HIS A 13 -6.46 -0.32 57.26
N LYS A 14 -5.35 0.42 57.25
CA LYS A 14 -4.66 0.73 56.01
C LYS A 14 -4.14 -0.61 55.51
N GLU A 15 -4.94 -1.31 54.71
CA GLU A 15 -4.42 -2.28 53.77
C GLU A 15 -3.33 -1.56 52.99
N ASN A 16 -2.08 -1.84 53.36
CA ASN A 16 -0.97 -1.60 52.47
C ASN A 16 -1.28 -2.42 51.22
N TYR A 17 -1.84 -1.76 50.21
CA TYR A 17 -1.68 -2.18 48.83
C TYR A 17 -0.17 -2.15 48.57
N VAL A 18 0.51 -3.21 48.98
CA VAL A 18 1.83 -3.58 48.49
C VAL A 18 1.57 -3.85 47.02
N GLY A 19 1.64 -2.79 46.21
CA GLY A 19 1.54 -2.87 44.77
C GLY A 19 2.53 -3.94 44.37
N ARG A 20 2.00 -5.10 43.94
CA ARG A 20 2.76 -6.29 43.58
C ARG A 20 3.88 -5.81 42.66
N LYS A 21 5.11 -5.70 43.18
CA LYS A 21 6.28 -5.28 42.40
C LYS A 21 6.38 -6.33 41.30
N LYS A 22 5.87 -6.01 40.10
CA LYS A 22 5.98 -6.89 38.95
C LYS A 22 7.48 -7.17 38.81
N ASN A 23 7.89 -8.43 39.02
CA ASN A 23 9.26 -8.89 38.85
C ASN A 23 9.67 -8.66 37.40
N LYS A 24 10.09 -7.44 37.08
CA LYS A 24 10.55 -7.05 35.76
C LYS A 24 11.92 -7.69 35.59
N ILE A 25 11.98 -8.80 34.85
CA ILE A 25 13.24 -9.36 34.36
C ILE A 25 14.06 -8.20 33.80
N THR A 26 15.28 -8.03 34.29
CA THR A 26 16.15 -6.93 33.88
C THR A 26 16.49 -7.09 32.39
N ALA A 27 16.72 -5.97 31.70
CA ALA A 27 17.11 -5.99 30.29
C ALA A 27 18.37 -6.85 30.07
N THR A 28 19.32 -6.79 31.01
CA THR A 28 20.53 -7.61 31.06
C THR A 28 20.21 -9.09 31.10
N ARG A 29 19.28 -9.51 31.97
CA ARG A 29 18.87 -10.92 32.05
C ARG A 29 18.16 -11.39 30.79
N ARG A 30 17.30 -10.55 30.18
CA ARG A 30 16.68 -10.87 28.88
C ARG A 30 17.72 -11.05 27.78
N LEU A 31 18.73 -10.20 27.72
CA LEU A 31 19.80 -10.28 26.72
C LEU A 31 20.63 -11.55 26.92
N GLN A 32 21.02 -11.86 28.16
CA GLN A 32 21.73 -13.10 28.49
C GLN A 32 20.92 -14.35 28.07
N LEU A 33 19.62 -14.38 28.35
CA LEU A 33 18.74 -15.48 27.96
C LEU A 33 18.61 -15.61 26.43
N LYS A 34 18.44 -14.50 25.71
CA LYS A 34 18.46 -14.49 24.24
C LYS A 34 19.77 -15.01 23.68
N GLY A 35 20.90 -14.61 24.27
CA GLY A 35 22.22 -15.11 23.87
C GLY A 35 22.37 -16.62 24.08
N LYS A 36 21.91 -17.15 25.23
CA LYS A 36 21.90 -18.60 25.49
C LYS A 36 21.00 -19.35 24.50
N LEU A 37 19.82 -18.80 24.19
CA LEU A 37 18.89 -19.39 23.22
C LEU A 37 19.50 -19.46 21.82
N LEU A 38 20.10 -18.36 21.35
CA LEU A 38 20.76 -18.31 20.04
C LEU A 38 21.94 -19.29 19.95
N LYS A 39 22.76 -19.40 21.00
CA LYS A 39 23.86 -20.38 21.07
C LYS A 39 23.34 -21.81 20.96
N LYS A 40 22.27 -22.15 21.70
CA LYS A 40 21.66 -23.48 21.63
C LYS A 40 21.03 -23.75 20.25
N ALA A 41 20.32 -22.77 19.68
CA ALA A 41 19.72 -22.89 18.35
C ALA A 41 20.78 -23.13 17.26
N ALA A 42 21.90 -22.40 17.31
CA ALA A 42 23.01 -22.59 16.38
C ALA A 42 23.62 -24.01 16.50
N SER A 43 23.82 -24.49 17.74
CA SER A 43 24.32 -25.85 17.97
C SER A 43 23.35 -26.92 17.45
N MET A 44 22.04 -26.76 17.66
CA MET A 44 21.03 -27.68 17.15
C MET A 44 20.99 -27.70 15.62
N LEU A 45 21.11 -26.54 14.98
CA LEU A 45 21.14 -26.42 13.52
C LEU A 45 22.37 -27.10 12.91
N VAL A 46 23.52 -27.07 13.58
CA VAL A 46 24.70 -27.83 13.14
C VAL A 46 24.47 -29.33 13.28
N ALA A 47 23.92 -29.78 14.41
CA ALA A 47 23.63 -31.20 14.63
C ALA A 47 22.63 -31.75 13.59
N GLU A 48 21.57 -30.99 13.29
CA GLU A 48 20.58 -31.33 12.27
C GLU A 48 21.22 -31.42 10.87
N LYS A 49 22.12 -30.50 10.51
CA LYS A 49 22.85 -30.57 9.24
C LYS A 49 23.72 -31.82 9.10
N GLU A 50 24.44 -32.18 10.17
CA GLU A 50 25.25 -33.39 10.20
C GLU A 50 24.39 -34.65 10.12
N GLN A 51 23.24 -34.67 10.81
CA GLN A 51 22.27 -35.75 10.71
C GLN A 51 21.72 -35.88 9.29
N ASN A 52 21.26 -34.79 8.66
CA ASN A 52 20.78 -34.79 7.28
C ASN A 52 21.85 -35.26 6.30
N LYS A 53 23.12 -34.93 6.54
CA LYS A 53 24.23 -35.41 5.72
C LYS A 53 24.38 -36.93 5.82
N ARG A 54 24.34 -37.49 7.04
CA ARG A 54 24.40 -38.95 7.27
C ARG A 54 23.19 -39.67 6.66
N GLU A 55 22.00 -39.12 6.82
CA GLU A 55 20.77 -39.67 6.22
C GLU A 55 20.86 -39.66 4.69
N ARG A 56 21.38 -38.59 4.09
CA ARG A 56 21.65 -38.52 2.65
C ARG A 56 22.65 -39.58 2.20
N GLU A 57 23.77 -39.74 2.90
CA GLU A 57 24.78 -40.75 2.59
C GLU A 57 24.20 -42.17 2.72
N SER A 58 23.42 -42.44 3.77
CA SER A 58 22.72 -43.72 3.97
C SER A 58 21.74 -44.02 2.84
N ALA A 59 20.90 -43.04 2.47
CA ALA A 59 19.91 -43.19 1.40
C ALA A 59 20.57 -43.37 0.02
N LEU A 60 21.69 -42.69 -0.23
CA LEU A 60 22.46 -42.88 -1.47
C LEU A 60 23.09 -44.27 -1.52
N ASN A 61 23.67 -44.75 -0.41
CA ASN A 61 24.30 -46.07 -0.36
C ASN A 61 23.27 -47.21 -0.47
N GLU A 62 22.05 -47.01 0.03
CA GLU A 62 20.93 -47.94 -0.15
C GLU A 62 20.45 -47.99 -1.62
N ARG A 63 20.29 -46.82 -2.26
CA ARG A 63 19.77 -46.72 -3.63
C ARG A 63 20.80 -47.06 -4.70
N VAL A 64 22.04 -46.66 -4.49
CA VAL A 64 23.16 -46.81 -5.42
C VAL A 64 24.38 -47.29 -4.64
N PRO A 65 24.42 -48.59 -4.28
CA PRO A 65 25.58 -49.17 -3.61
C PRO A 65 26.81 -49.15 -4.55
N PRO A 66 28.04 -49.16 -3.99
CA PRO A 66 29.25 -49.23 -4.79
C PRO A 66 29.25 -50.43 -5.75
N LEU A 67 29.61 -50.18 -7.01
CA LEU A 67 29.67 -51.21 -8.04
C LEU A 67 30.79 -52.21 -7.75
N LYS A 68 30.44 -53.50 -7.69
CA LYS A 68 31.41 -54.59 -7.54
C LYS A 68 31.74 -55.15 -8.92
N LEU A 69 32.79 -54.63 -9.54
CA LEU A 69 33.20 -55.01 -10.89
C LEU A 69 34.18 -56.21 -10.93
N SER A 70 34.77 -56.57 -9.79
CA SER A 70 35.77 -57.63 -9.69
C SER A 70 35.15 -59.02 -9.86
N GLY A 71 35.72 -59.83 -10.76
CA GLY A 71 35.31 -61.22 -10.97
C GLY A 71 34.10 -61.41 -11.88
N MET A 72 33.59 -60.34 -12.49
CA MET A 72 32.50 -60.43 -13.47
C MET A 72 33.05 -60.87 -14.83
N SER A 73 32.28 -61.72 -15.52
CA SER A 73 32.49 -62.06 -16.92
C SER A 73 32.11 -60.90 -17.85
N VAL A 74 32.57 -60.96 -19.11
CA VAL A 74 32.27 -59.93 -20.13
C VAL A 74 30.77 -59.77 -20.36
N GLN A 75 30.01 -60.88 -20.34
CA GLN A 75 28.56 -60.85 -20.52
C GLN A 75 27.84 -60.18 -19.34
N GLU A 76 28.26 -60.48 -18.11
CA GLU A 76 27.68 -59.85 -16.91
C GLU A 76 27.97 -58.34 -16.85
N LEU A 77 29.17 -57.92 -17.28
CA LEU A 77 29.51 -56.50 -17.40
C LEU A 77 28.63 -55.80 -18.46
N GLN A 78 28.40 -56.44 -19.62
CA GLN A 78 27.53 -55.90 -20.65
C GLN A 78 26.09 -55.74 -20.16
N GLU A 79 25.57 -56.71 -19.41
CA GLU A 79 24.21 -56.62 -18.88
C GLU A 79 24.09 -55.57 -17.77
N LEU A 80 25.09 -55.46 -16.89
CA LEU A 80 25.17 -54.39 -15.89
C LEU A 80 25.18 -53.00 -16.53
N CYS A 81 25.92 -52.81 -17.63
CA CYS A 81 25.94 -51.54 -18.36
C CYS A 81 24.56 -51.18 -18.92
N LYS A 82 23.84 -52.14 -19.50
CA LYS A 82 22.47 -51.91 -19.99
C LYS A 82 21.51 -51.58 -18.85
N GLU A 83 21.63 -52.27 -17.72
CA GLU A 83 20.80 -52.03 -16.55
C GLU A 83 21.05 -50.64 -15.96
N LEU A 84 22.30 -50.23 -15.82
CA LEU A 84 22.66 -48.89 -15.35
C LEU A 84 22.14 -47.80 -16.29
N HIS A 85 22.22 -48.01 -17.61
CA HIS A 85 21.70 -47.04 -18.58
C HIS A 85 20.19 -46.84 -18.42
N ARG A 86 19.40 -47.93 -18.32
CA ARG A 86 17.96 -47.84 -18.05
C ARG A 86 17.65 -47.18 -16.71
N LYS A 87 18.45 -47.45 -15.67
CA LYS A 87 18.30 -46.82 -14.35
C LYS A 87 18.58 -45.32 -14.39
N ILE A 88 19.56 -44.86 -15.16
CA ILE A 88 19.85 -43.44 -15.34
C ILE A 88 18.61 -42.73 -15.89
N ASP A 89 18.03 -43.24 -16.98
CA ASP A 89 16.84 -42.64 -17.60
C ASP A 89 15.69 -42.51 -16.58
N THR A 90 15.42 -43.59 -15.83
CA THR A 90 14.35 -43.62 -14.83
C THR A 90 14.61 -42.63 -13.68
N VAL A 91 15.85 -42.55 -13.20
CA VAL A 91 16.23 -41.66 -12.09
C VAL A 91 16.21 -40.20 -12.54
N ASP A 92 16.61 -39.90 -13.77
CA ASP A 92 16.60 -38.55 -14.31
C ASP A 92 15.17 -38.02 -14.52
N GLU A 93 14.25 -38.87 -14.97
CA GLU A 93 12.82 -38.52 -15.03
C GLU A 93 12.28 -38.19 -13.62
N ALA A 94 12.57 -39.05 -12.63
CA ALA A 94 12.17 -38.80 -11.25
C ALA A 94 12.83 -37.53 -10.66
N ARG A 95 14.09 -37.25 -11.01
CA ARG A 95 14.80 -36.02 -10.62
C ARG A 95 14.10 -34.79 -11.19
N TYR A 96 13.73 -34.83 -12.48
CA TYR A 96 13.02 -33.75 -13.14
C TYR A 96 11.70 -33.43 -12.45
N ASP A 97 10.89 -34.45 -12.14
CA ASP A 97 9.63 -34.28 -11.42
C ASP A 97 9.80 -33.66 -10.02
N LEU A 98 10.84 -34.08 -9.29
CA LEU A 98 11.18 -33.50 -7.99
C LEU A 98 11.61 -32.03 -8.12
N GLU A 99 12.43 -31.70 -9.11
CA GLU A 99 12.85 -30.32 -9.38
C GLU A 99 11.66 -29.42 -9.70
N VAL A 100 10.71 -29.90 -10.50
CA VAL A 100 9.47 -29.17 -10.80
C VAL A 100 8.65 -28.94 -9.53
N LYS A 101 8.54 -29.93 -8.64
CA LYS A 101 7.84 -29.78 -7.35
C LYS A 101 8.51 -28.75 -6.45
N VAL A 102 9.84 -28.79 -6.33
CA VAL A 102 10.61 -27.81 -5.54
C VAL A 102 10.43 -26.40 -6.12
N ALA A 103 10.53 -26.24 -7.44
CA ALA A 103 10.33 -24.95 -8.10
C ALA A 103 8.91 -24.38 -7.91
N LYS A 104 7.88 -25.23 -7.82
CA LYS A 104 6.51 -24.80 -7.48
C LYS A 104 6.43 -24.28 -6.04
N ASN A 105 7.01 -25.02 -5.09
CA ASN A 105 7.05 -24.61 -3.69
C ASN A 105 7.81 -23.29 -3.50
N ASP A 106 8.93 -23.11 -4.21
CA ASP A 106 9.71 -21.86 -4.15
C ASP A 106 8.90 -20.67 -4.66
N LYS A 107 8.15 -20.83 -5.76
CA LYS A 107 7.25 -19.78 -6.26
C LYS A 107 6.14 -19.46 -5.28
N GLU A 108 5.58 -20.47 -4.61
CA GLU A 108 4.57 -20.27 -3.58
C GLU A 108 5.15 -19.50 -2.39
N ILE A 109 6.32 -19.89 -1.88
CA ILE A 109 7.02 -19.19 -0.80
C ILE A 109 7.33 -17.74 -1.19
N GLN A 110 7.81 -17.50 -2.42
CA GLN A 110 8.05 -16.15 -2.93
C GLN A 110 6.76 -15.31 -2.92
N THR A 111 5.67 -15.87 -3.45
CA THR A 111 4.35 -15.23 -3.48
C THR A 111 3.84 -14.91 -2.08
N LEU A 112 3.95 -15.86 -1.15
CA LEU A 112 3.54 -15.66 0.25
C LEU A 112 4.42 -14.62 0.95
N THR A 113 5.73 -14.65 0.73
CA THR A 113 6.68 -13.68 1.29
C THR A 113 6.36 -12.27 0.80
N GLN A 114 6.02 -12.12 -0.48
CA GLN A 114 5.58 -10.86 -1.06
C GLN A 114 4.28 -10.37 -0.41
N LYS A 115 3.25 -11.22 -0.30
CA LYS A 115 1.98 -10.86 0.39
C LYS A 115 2.23 -10.41 1.83
N ILE A 116 3.11 -11.09 2.55
CA ILE A 116 3.53 -10.68 3.90
C ILE A 116 4.20 -9.29 3.86
N GLY A 117 5.04 -9.02 2.86
CA GLY A 117 5.66 -7.72 2.62
C GLY A 117 4.64 -6.60 2.41
N GLU A 118 3.62 -6.81 1.59
CA GLU A 118 2.54 -5.85 1.32
C GLU A 118 1.70 -5.56 2.57
N ILE A 119 1.35 -6.60 3.34
CA ILE A 119 0.64 -6.48 4.62
C ILE A 119 1.51 -5.73 5.66
N LYS A 120 2.82 -6.02 5.70
CA LYS A 120 3.75 -5.28 6.58
C LYS A 120 3.96 -3.83 6.13
N GLY A 121 4.00 -3.56 4.83
CA GLY A 121 4.12 -2.21 4.26
C GLY A 121 2.89 -1.34 4.53
N THR A 122 1.70 -1.93 4.51
CA THR A 122 0.47 -1.26 4.94
C THR A 122 0.42 -1.02 6.46
N MET A 123 0.97 -1.93 7.27
CA MET A 123 1.13 -1.75 8.72
C MET A 123 2.23 -0.76 9.13
N ASN A 124 3.29 -0.61 8.34
CA ASN A 124 4.34 0.39 8.53
C ASN A 124 3.92 1.78 8.02
N ARG A 125 2.65 2.14 8.20
CA ARG A 125 2.18 3.52 8.03
C ARG A 125 2.98 4.38 9.01
N THR A 126 3.85 5.23 8.47
CA THR A 126 4.80 6.06 9.23
C THR A 126 4.13 6.64 10.46
N LYS A 127 4.59 6.25 11.66
CA LYS A 127 4.15 6.89 12.91
C LYS A 127 4.36 8.39 12.74
N LEU A 128 3.28 9.15 12.68
CA LEU A 128 3.33 10.61 12.65
C LEU A 128 4.17 11.06 13.85
N LYS A 129 5.35 11.62 13.60
CA LYS A 129 6.10 12.27 14.68
C LYS A 129 5.29 13.49 15.09
N ARG A 130 4.77 13.48 16.31
CA ARG A 130 4.14 14.64 16.93
C ARG A 130 5.23 15.68 17.13
N VAL A 131 5.39 16.56 16.15
CA VAL A 131 6.21 17.76 16.32
C VAL A 131 5.38 18.72 17.17
N LYS A 132 5.51 18.62 18.50
CA LYS A 132 5.24 19.80 19.34
C LYS A 132 6.26 20.83 18.90
N LYS A 133 5.84 22.06 18.55
CA LYS A 133 6.79 23.18 18.48
C LYS A 133 7.55 23.16 19.81
N SER A 134 8.86 22.94 19.76
CA SER A 134 9.70 22.95 20.96
C SER A 134 9.62 24.33 21.57
N ALA A 135 9.82 24.44 22.89
CA ALA A 135 9.91 25.73 23.56
C ALA A 135 10.97 26.62 22.88
N ASP A 136 12.03 26.04 22.33
CA ASP A 136 13.05 26.73 21.54
C ASP A 136 12.52 27.42 20.28
N ALA A 137 11.49 26.85 19.61
CA ALA A 137 10.85 27.49 18.47
C ALA A 137 9.91 28.66 18.88
N MET A 138 9.57 28.77 20.16
CA MET A 138 8.85 29.92 20.72
C MET A 138 9.81 30.94 21.34
N LEU A 139 10.94 30.50 21.87
CA LEU A 139 12.00 31.34 22.45
C LEU A 139 12.94 31.95 21.39
N GLY A 140 13.11 31.32 20.23
CA GLY A 140 13.93 31.83 19.13
C GLY A 140 13.42 33.14 18.51
N ALA A 141 12.17 33.53 18.78
CA ALA A 141 11.65 34.84 18.40
C ALA A 141 12.08 35.98 19.35
N LEU A 142 12.74 35.66 20.48
CA LEU A 142 13.08 36.62 21.53
C LEU A 142 14.59 36.71 21.84
N THR A 143 15.44 35.91 21.21
CA THR A 143 16.89 35.95 21.47
C THR A 143 17.70 35.68 20.20
N GLU A 144 17.84 36.69 19.33
CA GLU A 144 18.91 36.74 18.34
C GLU A 144 20.24 37.07 19.03
N SER A 145 20.85 36.08 19.68
CA SER A 145 22.29 36.06 19.87
C SER A 145 22.80 34.72 20.38
N LYS A 146 23.74 34.17 19.62
CA LYS A 146 24.76 33.20 20.05
C LYS A 146 24.24 31.85 20.57
N MET A 147 24.27 30.83 19.70
CA MET A 147 25.35 29.84 19.68
C MET A 147 24.98 28.64 18.78
N SER A 148 25.84 28.41 17.79
CA SER A 148 26.06 27.12 17.16
C SER A 148 26.72 26.17 18.17
N SER A 149 26.11 25.02 18.44
CA SER A 149 26.85 23.75 18.60
C SER A 149 25.90 22.57 18.68
N LYS A 150 26.13 21.60 17.80
CA LYS A 150 25.39 20.34 17.69
C LYS A 150 26.08 19.33 18.62
N ALA A 151 25.39 18.91 19.67
CA ALA A 151 25.92 17.96 20.64
C ALA A 151 25.80 16.52 20.13
N ASP A 152 26.92 15.93 19.70
CA ASP A 152 27.06 14.48 19.54
C ASP A 152 27.61 13.88 20.84
N PHE A 153 26.80 13.03 21.49
CA PHE A 153 27.03 12.41 22.81
C PHE A 153 28.14 11.34 22.84
N LYS A 154 28.98 11.23 21.79
CA LYS A 154 29.89 10.09 21.62
C LYS A 154 31.26 10.48 21.07
N ALA A 155 31.91 11.47 21.66
CA ALA A 155 33.35 11.65 21.56
C ALA A 155 33.83 12.71 22.56
N ASN A 156 34.04 12.35 23.82
CA ASN A 156 35.12 12.97 24.57
C ASN A 156 35.54 12.12 25.77
N LEU A 157 36.45 11.17 25.50
CA LEU A 157 37.35 10.66 26.51
C LEU A 157 38.74 10.60 25.86
N LYS A 158 39.61 11.56 26.21
CA LYS A 158 41.09 11.48 26.21
C LYS A 158 41.65 12.80 26.80
N THR A 159 42.17 12.77 28.04
CA THR A 159 43.61 12.68 28.41
C THR A 159 44.47 13.82 27.87
N VAL A 160 44.98 14.59 28.83
CA VAL A 160 45.80 15.81 28.73
C VAL A 160 47.17 15.55 28.08
N LYS A 161 47.56 16.32 27.05
CA LYS A 161 48.80 17.11 27.03
C LYS A 161 49.06 17.88 25.72
N LYS A 162 49.37 19.17 25.93
CA LYS A 162 50.32 20.09 25.28
C LYS A 162 50.06 20.65 23.87
N GLU A 163 50.06 21.98 23.87
CA GLU A 163 50.03 22.96 22.78
C GLU A 163 51.28 22.86 21.89
N ASP A 164 51.14 23.23 20.61
CA ASP A 164 51.95 24.32 20.01
C ASP A 164 51.41 24.72 18.62
N GLU A 165 51.61 26.00 18.33
CA GLU A 165 51.06 26.82 17.25
C GLU A 165 51.76 26.69 15.88
N LYS A 166 51.01 27.14 14.86
CA LYS A 166 51.42 27.95 13.68
C LYS A 166 52.03 27.30 12.42
N LYS A 167 51.26 27.47 11.32
CA LYS A 167 51.50 28.34 10.14
C LYS A 167 51.44 27.64 8.76
N GLU A 168 50.68 28.30 7.88
CA GLU A 168 50.83 28.44 6.41
C GLU A 168 50.67 27.15 5.57
N GLU A 169 50.12 27.11 4.36
CA GLU A 169 49.84 28.06 3.27
C GLU A 169 48.77 27.37 2.35
N VAL A 170 47.75 28.07 1.81
CA VAL A 170 47.64 28.50 0.38
C VAL A 170 47.50 27.29 -0.58
N THR A 171 46.46 27.09 -1.42
CA THR A 171 45.68 27.93 -2.36
C THR A 171 44.30 27.31 -2.67
N ASP A 172 43.31 28.16 -2.92
CA ASP A 172 42.40 28.25 -4.10
C ASP A 172 41.91 26.93 -4.78
N TRP A 173 40.61 26.65 -4.96
CA TRP A 173 39.73 27.22 -5.98
C TRP A 173 38.21 27.06 -5.66
N ARG A 174 37.44 28.11 -6.00
CA ARG A 174 35.98 28.20 -6.25
C ARG A 174 35.01 28.48 -5.09
N LYS A 175 34.74 29.77 -4.91
CA LYS A 175 33.38 30.32 -4.67
C LYS A 175 32.60 30.40 -5.99
N ASN A 176 31.35 29.92 -5.99
CA ASN A 176 30.12 30.47 -6.61
C ASN A 176 29.14 29.28 -6.77
N VAL A 177 27.92 29.24 -6.24
CA VAL A 177 26.84 30.24 -6.18
C VAL A 177 25.85 29.81 -5.08
N GLU A 178 25.45 30.72 -4.18
CA GLU A 178 24.11 30.84 -3.54
C GLU A 178 24.22 31.64 -2.24
N ALA A 179 24.29 32.98 -2.35
CA ALA A 179 24.06 33.89 -1.23
C ALA A 179 23.76 35.33 -1.71
N MET A 180 22.65 35.49 -2.43
CA MET A 180 21.86 36.72 -2.57
C MET A 180 20.45 36.16 -2.77
N SER A 181 19.43 36.39 -1.95
CA SER A 181 19.10 37.54 -1.12
C SER A 181 17.82 37.16 -0.35
N ASP A 182 17.87 37.10 0.98
CA ASP A 182 16.68 37.23 1.81
C ASP A 182 16.66 38.68 2.31
N GLN A 183 15.83 39.50 1.66
CA GLN A 183 15.42 40.79 2.20
C GLN A 183 13.94 40.98 1.89
N ASP A 184 13.20 41.15 2.98
CA ASP A 184 11.80 41.49 3.14
C ASP A 184 11.04 41.99 1.91
N VAL A 185 9.97 41.28 1.51
CA VAL A 185 8.88 41.85 0.71
C VAL A 185 7.51 41.45 1.26
N VAL A 186 6.83 42.50 1.72
CA VAL A 186 5.42 42.67 2.04
C VAL A 186 4.48 42.05 1.00
N MET A 187 3.42 41.40 1.50
CA MET A 187 2.10 41.18 0.89
C MET A 187 1.93 41.53 -0.60
N SER A 188 1.88 40.52 -1.47
CA SER A 188 1.00 40.56 -2.66
C SER A 188 0.62 39.14 -3.10
N GLU A 189 -0.67 38.84 -2.99
CA GLU A 189 -1.28 37.62 -3.51
C GLU A 189 -1.39 37.78 -5.04
N ALA A 190 -0.31 37.46 -5.77
CA ALA A 190 -0.32 37.52 -7.22
C ALA A 190 -1.36 36.53 -7.78
N PRO A 191 -2.27 36.95 -8.67
CA PRO A 191 -3.24 36.04 -9.27
C PRO A 191 -2.46 35.03 -10.12
N LYS A 192 -2.52 33.74 -9.75
CA LYS A 192 -2.04 32.64 -10.60
C LYS A 192 -2.61 32.85 -12.00
N GLN A 193 -1.74 33.13 -12.98
CA GLN A 193 -2.16 33.33 -14.35
C GLN A 193 -3.05 32.15 -14.77
N LYS A 194 -4.30 32.46 -15.13
CA LYS A 194 -5.26 31.44 -15.57
C LYS A 194 -4.62 30.67 -16.72
N PRO A 195 -4.57 29.34 -16.70
CA PRO A 195 -3.96 28.58 -17.77
C PRO A 195 -4.60 28.97 -19.11
N LYS A 196 -3.78 29.29 -20.12
CA LYS A 196 -4.21 29.75 -21.46
C LYS A 196 -5.22 28.82 -22.15
N ILE A 197 -5.37 27.59 -21.66
CA ILE A 197 -6.32 26.58 -22.15
C ILE A 197 -7.34 26.30 -21.04
N THR A 198 -8.61 26.53 -21.33
CA THR A 198 -9.72 26.22 -20.42
C THR A 198 -9.81 24.72 -20.16
N ALA A 199 -10.27 24.33 -18.97
CA ALA A 199 -10.48 22.92 -18.62
C ALA A 199 -11.41 22.22 -19.64
N SER A 200 -12.45 22.91 -20.11
CA SER A 200 -13.37 22.45 -21.16
C SER A 200 -12.65 22.12 -22.46
N ARG A 201 -11.71 22.97 -22.91
CA ARG A 201 -10.91 22.69 -24.13
C ARG A 201 -9.99 21.48 -23.94
N ARG A 202 -9.35 21.33 -22.77
CA ARG A 202 -8.51 20.16 -22.47
C ARG A 202 -9.32 18.87 -22.46
N LEU A 203 -10.52 18.89 -21.86
CA LEU A 203 -11.42 17.74 -21.84
C LEU A 203 -11.87 17.38 -23.26
N PHE A 204 -12.29 18.37 -24.06
CA PHE A 204 -12.68 18.18 -25.44
C PHE A 204 -11.58 17.50 -26.28
N LEU A 205 -10.31 17.94 -26.14
CA LEU A 205 -9.18 17.31 -26.82
C LEU A 205 -8.94 15.88 -26.34
N LYS A 206 -8.99 15.61 -25.03
CA LYS A 206 -8.90 14.24 -24.49
C LYS A 206 -9.99 13.33 -25.06
N THR A 207 -11.23 13.82 -25.13
CA THR A 207 -12.34 13.08 -25.73
C THR A 207 -12.10 12.80 -27.21
N LYS A 208 -11.59 13.77 -27.98
CA LYS A 208 -11.23 13.56 -29.40
C LYS A 208 -10.13 12.51 -29.57
N ILE A 209 -9.08 12.57 -28.75
CA ILE A 209 -7.98 11.58 -28.76
C ILE A 209 -8.53 10.20 -28.45
N LEU A 210 -9.35 10.08 -27.40
CA LEU A 210 -9.94 8.79 -27.01
C LEU A 210 -10.85 8.23 -28.10
N LYS A 211 -11.70 9.06 -28.71
CA LYS A 211 -12.55 8.64 -29.84
C LYS A 211 -11.72 8.12 -31.03
N LYS A 212 -10.63 8.81 -31.39
CA LYS A 212 -9.74 8.35 -32.47
C LYS A 212 -9.02 7.07 -32.09
N ALA A 213 -8.52 6.95 -30.85
CA ALA A 213 -7.85 5.75 -30.36
C ALA A 213 -8.79 4.54 -30.36
N SER A 214 -10.04 4.70 -29.91
CA SER A 214 -11.05 3.64 -29.97
C SER A 214 -11.35 3.18 -31.39
N SER A 215 -11.44 4.13 -32.34
CA SER A 215 -11.63 3.82 -33.76
C SER A 215 -10.43 3.05 -34.33
N LEU A 216 -9.19 3.48 -34.05
CA LEU A 216 -7.98 2.78 -34.50
C LEU A 216 -7.85 1.38 -33.90
N LEU A 217 -8.24 1.21 -32.63
CA LEU A 217 -8.24 -0.09 -31.99
C LEU A 217 -9.28 -1.04 -32.61
N ALA A 218 -10.43 -0.52 -33.03
CA ALA A 218 -11.45 -1.32 -33.71
C ALA A 218 -10.96 -1.78 -35.08
N THR A 219 -10.35 -0.89 -35.88
CA THR A 219 -9.78 -1.24 -37.19
C THR A 219 -8.64 -2.25 -37.06
N GLU A 220 -7.74 -2.06 -36.09
CA GLU A 220 -6.64 -3.02 -35.85
C GLU A 220 -7.16 -4.41 -35.48
N LYS A 221 -8.24 -4.49 -34.67
CA LYS A 221 -8.87 -5.79 -34.33
C LYS A 221 -9.45 -6.47 -35.54
N GLU A 222 -10.12 -5.73 -36.41
CA GLU A 222 -10.69 -6.26 -37.65
C GLU A 222 -9.58 -6.74 -38.61
N GLU A 223 -8.50 -5.96 -38.76
CA GLU A 223 -7.33 -6.36 -39.54
C GLU A 223 -6.68 -7.64 -38.99
N LYS A 224 -6.51 -7.75 -37.67
CA LYS A 224 -6.00 -8.97 -37.03
C LYS A 224 -6.90 -10.18 -37.25
N GLN A 225 -8.21 -9.98 -37.24
CA GLN A 225 -9.17 -11.06 -37.51
C GLN A 225 -9.10 -11.52 -38.98
N ARG A 226 -9.10 -10.57 -39.93
CA ARG A 226 -8.92 -10.88 -41.36
C ARG A 226 -7.60 -11.60 -41.63
N GLU A 227 -6.52 -11.13 -41.01
CA GLU A 227 -5.21 -11.76 -41.14
C GLU A 227 -5.22 -13.19 -40.58
N ARG A 228 -5.85 -13.41 -39.42
CA ARG A 228 -6.04 -14.75 -38.85
C ARG A 228 -6.79 -15.67 -39.81
N GLU A 229 -7.89 -15.20 -40.39
CA GLU A 229 -8.68 -15.97 -41.36
C GLU A 229 -7.88 -16.28 -42.62
N ARG A 230 -7.13 -15.30 -43.14
CA ARG A 230 -6.23 -15.49 -44.29
C ARG A 230 -5.20 -16.58 -44.02
N VAL A 231 -4.46 -16.47 -42.90
CA VAL A 231 -3.42 -17.45 -42.54
C VAL A 231 -4.02 -18.83 -42.30
N LEU A 232 -5.20 -18.93 -41.67
CA LEU A 232 -5.87 -20.22 -41.46
C LEU A 232 -6.33 -20.83 -42.78
N SER A 233 -6.86 -20.03 -43.71
CA SER A 233 -7.29 -20.52 -45.02
C SER A 233 -6.12 -21.05 -45.88
N GLU A 234 -4.94 -20.43 -45.74
CA GLU A 234 -3.71 -20.85 -46.42
C GLU A 234 -3.13 -22.12 -45.78
N ARG A 235 -3.05 -22.17 -44.45
CA ARG A 235 -2.43 -23.30 -43.72
C ARG A 235 -3.33 -24.53 -43.62
N VAL A 236 -4.63 -24.33 -43.52
CA VAL A 236 -5.63 -25.38 -43.34
C VAL A 236 -6.76 -25.15 -44.35
N PRO A 237 -6.51 -25.41 -45.65
CA PRO A 237 -7.54 -25.32 -46.67
C PRO A 237 -8.66 -26.34 -46.39
N PRO A 238 -9.90 -26.07 -46.82
CA PRO A 238 -11.01 -27.01 -46.67
C PRO A 238 -10.67 -28.38 -47.26
N LEU A 239 -10.94 -29.44 -46.50
CA LEU A 239 -10.66 -30.82 -46.94
C LEU A 239 -11.59 -31.21 -48.08
N GLN A 240 -11.00 -31.60 -49.21
CA GLN A 240 -11.74 -32.19 -50.34
C GLN A 240 -11.67 -33.70 -50.24
N VAL A 241 -12.77 -34.31 -49.77
CA VAL A 241 -12.90 -35.77 -49.63
C VAL A 241 -13.70 -36.40 -50.78
N SER A 242 -14.42 -35.58 -51.53
CA SER A 242 -15.26 -36.02 -52.65
C SER A 242 -14.40 -36.52 -53.81
N GLY A 243 -14.69 -37.72 -54.31
CA GLY A 243 -14.01 -38.29 -55.48
C GLY A 243 -12.69 -39.00 -55.18
N LEU A 244 -12.26 -39.08 -53.91
CA LEU A 244 -11.10 -39.87 -53.52
C LEU A 244 -11.45 -41.37 -53.47
N SER A 245 -10.52 -42.20 -53.94
CA SER A 245 -10.56 -43.65 -53.72
C SER A 245 -10.29 -44.00 -52.25
N LEU A 246 -10.63 -45.23 -51.84
CA LEU A 246 -10.38 -45.70 -50.48
C LEU A 246 -8.89 -45.59 -50.09
N GLN A 247 -7.98 -45.88 -51.01
CA GLN A 247 -6.54 -45.82 -50.76
C GLN A 247 -6.06 -44.37 -50.56
N GLU A 248 -6.54 -43.43 -51.37
CA GLU A 248 -6.22 -42.01 -51.23
C GLU A 248 -6.78 -41.43 -49.93
N LEU A 249 -7.99 -41.85 -49.55
CA LEU A 249 -8.58 -41.44 -48.27
C LEU A 249 -7.75 -41.95 -47.08
N GLN A 250 -7.30 -43.21 -47.11
CA GLN A 250 -6.40 -43.77 -46.09
C GLN A 250 -5.04 -43.08 -46.05
N ALA A 251 -4.51 -42.63 -47.20
CA ALA A 251 -3.29 -41.83 -47.25
C ALA A 251 -3.51 -40.45 -46.61
N LEU A 252 -4.58 -39.75 -46.98
CA LEU A 252 -4.95 -38.46 -46.42
C LEU A 252 -5.14 -38.52 -44.89
N CYS A 253 -5.80 -39.55 -44.36
CA CYS A 253 -5.95 -39.73 -42.91
C CYS A 253 -4.59 -39.87 -42.20
N ARG A 254 -3.65 -40.63 -42.78
CA ARG A 254 -2.30 -40.79 -42.23
C ARG A 254 -1.51 -39.48 -42.28
N GLU A 255 -1.61 -38.73 -43.37
CA GLU A 255 -0.98 -37.42 -43.49
C GLU A 255 -1.55 -36.41 -42.49
N LEU A 256 -2.87 -36.36 -42.32
CA LEU A 256 -3.51 -35.46 -41.35
C LEU A 256 -3.09 -35.80 -39.92
N HIS A 257 -3.00 -37.09 -39.57
CA HIS A 257 -2.53 -37.51 -38.27
C HIS A 257 -1.09 -37.04 -38.00
N GLN A 258 -0.17 -37.25 -38.94
CA GLN A 258 1.21 -36.75 -38.82
C GLN A 258 1.29 -35.21 -38.75
N LYS A 259 0.43 -34.50 -39.49
CA LYS A 259 0.36 -33.03 -39.45
C LYS A 259 -0.14 -32.54 -38.10
N ILE A 260 -1.13 -33.21 -37.50
CA ILE A 260 -1.64 -32.88 -36.16
C ILE A 260 -0.51 -32.97 -35.13
N ASP A 261 0.25 -34.06 -35.12
CA ASP A 261 1.35 -34.24 -34.16
C ASP A 261 2.37 -33.09 -34.25
N ARG A 262 2.80 -32.73 -35.47
CA ARG A 262 3.74 -31.62 -35.69
C ARG A 262 3.16 -30.27 -35.27
N ILE A 263 1.90 -29.99 -35.62
CA ILE A 263 1.25 -28.73 -35.28
C ILE A 263 1.05 -28.61 -33.76
N ASP A 264 0.75 -29.70 -33.07
CA ASP A 264 0.62 -29.68 -31.60
C ASP A 264 1.95 -29.44 -30.90
N GLU A 265 3.05 -29.96 -31.42
CA GLU A 265 4.40 -29.64 -30.96
C GLU A 265 4.71 -28.14 -31.16
N GLU A 266 4.47 -27.60 -32.37
CA GLU A 266 4.63 -26.16 -32.64
C GLU A 266 3.72 -25.30 -31.74
N ARG A 267 2.48 -25.73 -31.50
CA ARG A 267 1.52 -25.06 -30.61
C ARG A 267 2.05 -25.01 -29.18
N TYR A 268 2.60 -26.12 -28.68
CA TYR A 268 3.20 -26.20 -27.36
C TYR A 268 4.38 -25.23 -27.22
N ASP A 269 5.28 -25.19 -28.20
CA ASP A 269 6.42 -24.27 -28.21
C ASP A 269 6.00 -22.79 -28.19
N VAL A 270 4.98 -22.44 -28.98
CA VAL A 270 4.41 -21.08 -28.99
C VAL A 270 3.76 -20.76 -27.64
N GLU A 271 3.00 -21.68 -27.06
CA GLU A 271 2.36 -21.51 -25.75
C GLU A 271 3.40 -21.30 -24.64
N VAL A 272 4.50 -22.05 -24.65
CA VAL A 272 5.61 -21.87 -23.73
C VAL A 272 6.26 -20.50 -23.88
N LYS A 273 6.47 -20.01 -25.12
CA LYS A 273 7.02 -18.67 -25.38
C LYS A 273 6.09 -17.57 -24.86
N VAL A 274 4.78 -17.66 -25.13
CA VAL A 274 3.78 -16.72 -24.60
C VAL A 274 3.77 -16.75 -23.07
N GLY A 275 3.77 -17.94 -22.47
CA GLY A 275 3.81 -18.09 -21.01
C GLY A 275 5.09 -17.57 -20.35
N LYS A 276 6.22 -17.50 -21.06
CA LYS A 276 7.44 -16.80 -20.59
C LYS A 276 7.23 -15.29 -20.59
N ASN A 277 6.70 -14.74 -21.68
CA ASN A 277 6.41 -13.31 -21.79
C ASN A 277 5.39 -12.84 -20.74
N ASP A 278 4.35 -13.64 -20.48
CA ASP A 278 3.34 -13.32 -19.47
C ASP A 278 3.93 -13.26 -18.05
N LYS A 279 4.85 -14.19 -17.72
CA LYS A 279 5.57 -14.16 -16.45
C LYS A 279 6.45 -12.92 -16.34
N GLU A 280 7.19 -12.58 -17.38
CA GLU A 280 8.02 -11.38 -17.41
C GLU A 280 7.17 -10.10 -17.25
N ILE A 281 6.03 -10.01 -17.95
CA ILE A 281 5.09 -8.90 -17.80
C ILE A 281 4.56 -8.82 -16.36
N ALA A 282 4.22 -9.96 -15.74
CA ALA A 282 3.73 -9.99 -14.37
C ALA A 282 4.81 -9.53 -13.38
N GLU A 283 6.06 -9.98 -13.55
CA GLU A 283 7.22 -9.57 -12.76
C GLU A 283 7.50 -8.06 -12.91
N LEU A 284 7.48 -7.55 -14.14
CA LEU A 284 7.66 -6.12 -14.42
C LEU A 284 6.52 -5.29 -13.84
N ALA A 285 5.27 -5.73 -13.99
CA ALA A 285 4.11 -5.07 -13.42
C ALA A 285 4.20 -5.00 -11.89
N HIS A 286 4.65 -6.09 -11.25
CA HIS A 286 4.92 -6.12 -9.82
C HIS A 286 6.02 -5.11 -9.43
N LYS A 287 7.15 -5.11 -10.13
CA LYS A 287 8.26 -4.17 -9.89
C LYS A 287 7.81 -2.71 -10.03
N ILE A 288 6.97 -2.40 -11.02
CA ILE A 288 6.35 -1.08 -11.20
C ILE A 288 5.47 -0.74 -9.98
N SER A 289 4.69 -1.69 -9.47
CA SER A 289 3.85 -1.50 -8.29
C SER A 289 4.69 -1.17 -7.05
N GLU A 290 5.78 -1.90 -6.80
CA GLU A 290 6.69 -1.62 -5.67
C GLU A 290 7.32 -0.23 -5.75
N LEU A 291 7.77 0.17 -6.94
CA LEU A 291 8.32 1.51 -7.20
C LEU A 291 7.28 2.60 -6.95
N LYS A 292 6.03 2.39 -7.41
CA LYS A 292 4.91 3.31 -7.15
C LYS A 292 4.50 3.34 -5.68
N GLY A 293 4.57 2.21 -4.96
CA GLY A 293 4.20 2.05 -3.56
C GLY A 293 5.14 2.77 -2.59
N LYS A 294 6.45 2.79 -2.87
CA LYS A 294 7.46 3.48 -2.03
C LYS A 294 7.37 5.02 -2.12
N MET A 295 6.81 5.57 -3.19
CA MET A 295 6.83 7.02 -3.47
C MET A 295 5.51 7.78 -3.21
N LYS A 296 4.41 7.11 -2.84
CA LYS A 296 3.20 7.84 -2.39
C LYS A 296 3.42 8.37 -0.96
N ARG A 297 4.15 9.49 -0.83
CA ARG A 297 4.07 10.32 0.37
C ARG A 297 2.59 10.62 0.64
N PRO A 298 2.04 10.30 1.82
CA PRO A 298 0.69 10.74 2.17
C PRO A 298 0.64 12.26 1.97
N ALA A 299 -0.32 12.76 1.18
CA ALA A 299 -0.45 14.19 0.96
C ALA A 299 -0.61 14.86 2.33
N LEU A 300 0.40 15.64 2.74
CA LEU A 300 0.35 16.41 3.97
C LEU A 300 -0.75 17.46 3.80
N LYS A 301 -1.95 17.16 4.31
CA LYS A 301 -3.00 18.16 4.41
C LYS A 301 -2.50 19.22 5.38
N ARG A 302 -2.29 20.43 4.88
CA ARG A 302 -1.99 21.61 5.70
C ARG A 302 -3.25 21.92 6.49
N VAL A 303 -3.33 21.38 7.71
CA VAL A 303 -4.40 21.71 8.65
C VAL A 303 -4.10 23.13 9.13
N LYS A 304 -4.82 24.12 8.60
CA LYS A 304 -4.90 25.43 9.25
C LYS A 304 -5.56 25.19 10.60
N ILE A 305 -4.99 25.76 11.67
CA ILE A 305 -5.55 25.68 13.01
C ILE A 305 -7.04 26.07 12.89
N SER A 306 -7.95 25.22 13.37
CA SER A 306 -9.40 25.51 13.28
C SER A 306 -9.70 26.80 14.04
N ALA A 307 -10.74 27.53 13.63
CA ALA A 307 -11.18 28.73 14.34
C ALA A 307 -11.38 28.46 15.83
N ASP A 308 -11.98 27.31 16.19
CA ASP A 308 -12.12 26.86 17.58
C ASP A 308 -10.80 26.64 18.32
N ALA A 309 -9.78 26.10 17.64
CA ALA A 309 -8.47 25.88 18.26
C ALA A 309 -7.69 27.19 18.43
N MET A 310 -7.90 28.18 17.56
CA MET A 310 -7.37 29.53 17.77
C MET A 310 -8.13 30.29 18.88
N LEU A 311 -9.46 30.23 18.87
CA LEU A 311 -10.31 30.90 19.85
C LEU A 311 -10.12 30.31 21.26
N GLY A 312 -10.05 28.99 21.40
CA GLY A 312 -9.78 28.33 22.68
C GLY A 312 -8.39 28.62 23.25
N ALA A 313 -7.40 28.90 22.39
CA ALA A 313 -6.06 29.28 22.81
C ALA A 313 -5.94 30.78 23.17
N LEU A 314 -6.68 31.66 22.49
CA LEU A 314 -6.65 33.12 22.72
C LEU A 314 -7.61 33.58 23.83
N LEU A 315 -8.77 32.94 23.96
CA LEU A 315 -9.86 33.38 24.85
C LEU A 315 -10.09 32.44 26.05
N GLY A 316 -9.35 31.33 26.11
CA GLY A 316 -9.51 30.31 27.15
C GLY A 316 -10.93 29.71 27.18
N SER A 317 -11.32 29.12 28.30
CA SER A 317 -12.60 28.41 28.49
C SER A 317 -13.85 29.30 28.48
N LYS A 318 -13.74 30.60 28.14
CA LYS A 318 -14.83 31.57 28.27
C LYS A 318 -15.79 31.60 27.07
N VAL A 319 -15.40 31.08 25.91
CA VAL A 319 -16.28 30.92 24.74
C VAL A 319 -16.44 29.42 24.46
N ARG A 320 -17.29 28.78 25.24
CA ARG A 320 -17.80 27.44 24.95
C ARG A 320 -19.30 27.52 24.71
N GLU A 321 -19.74 28.52 23.95
CA GLU A 321 -21.05 28.46 23.31
C GLU A 321 -20.87 27.58 22.08
N SER A 322 -21.57 26.43 22.07
CA SER A 322 -21.47 25.52 20.96
C SER A 322 -21.93 26.24 19.70
N VAL A 323 -21.08 26.25 18.67
CA VAL A 323 -21.48 26.64 17.31
C VAL A 323 -22.29 25.47 16.71
N ASP A 324 -23.25 24.97 17.47
CA ASP A 324 -24.25 24.06 16.97
C ASP A 324 -25.23 24.91 16.17
N PHE A 325 -25.17 24.79 14.85
CA PHE A 325 -26.15 25.40 13.95
C PHE A 325 -27.60 25.04 14.34
N LYS A 326 -27.77 23.93 15.05
CA LYS A 326 -29.03 23.43 15.60
C LYS A 326 -29.54 24.19 16.83
N ALA A 327 -28.68 24.91 17.55
CA ALA A 327 -29.06 25.70 18.73
C ALA A 327 -29.70 27.05 18.38
N ASN A 328 -29.52 27.55 17.14
CA ASN A 328 -30.05 28.85 16.70
C ASN A 328 -31.32 28.75 15.83
N LEU A 329 -31.91 27.56 15.72
CA LEU A 329 -33.22 27.37 15.10
C LEU A 329 -34.32 27.62 16.14
N LYS A 330 -35.08 28.72 15.98
CA LYS A 330 -36.26 29.02 16.79
C LYS A 330 -37.28 27.87 16.70
N THR A 331 -37.42 27.08 17.76
CA THR A 331 -38.58 26.21 17.94
C THR A 331 -39.80 27.10 18.20
N VAL A 332 -40.72 27.18 17.25
CA VAL A 332 -42.00 27.87 17.41
C VAL A 332 -42.75 27.19 18.55
N LYS A 333 -42.85 27.88 19.70
CA LYS A 333 -43.72 27.48 20.80
C LYS A 333 -45.16 27.67 20.35
N LYS A 334 -45.89 26.56 20.34
CA LYS A 334 -47.33 26.49 20.16
C LYS A 334 -47.96 27.00 21.46
N GLU A 335 -48.52 28.20 21.45
CA GLU A 335 -49.51 28.61 22.44
C GLU A 335 -50.90 28.42 21.81
N GLU A 336 -51.70 27.55 22.43
CA GLU A 336 -53.12 27.42 22.14
C GLU A 336 -53.88 28.53 22.86
N GLU A 337 -54.59 29.37 22.12
CA GLU A 337 -55.83 29.97 22.64
C GLU A 337 -56.86 30.14 21.52
N LYS A 338 -58.07 29.71 21.85
CA LYS A 338 -59.22 29.45 20.98
C LYS A 338 -59.74 30.73 20.31
N LYS A 339 -60.15 30.65 19.05
CA LYS A 339 -61.37 31.31 18.53
C LYS A 339 -61.74 30.84 17.11
N GLU A 340 -62.91 30.23 17.07
CA GLU A 340 -63.97 30.35 16.06
C GLU A 340 -63.66 30.03 14.59
N GLU A 341 -64.13 28.84 14.23
CA GLU A 341 -64.59 28.43 12.90
C GLU A 341 -65.54 29.48 12.31
N VAL A 342 -65.02 30.36 11.44
CA VAL A 342 -65.86 31.29 10.65
C VAL A 342 -65.67 30.99 9.16
N THR A 343 -66.57 30.12 8.74
CA THR A 343 -67.16 29.94 7.41
C THR A 343 -67.01 31.12 6.43
N ASP A 344 -66.54 30.78 5.23
CA ASP A 344 -66.86 31.35 3.91
C ASP A 344 -66.77 32.88 3.72
N TRP A 345 -65.73 33.29 2.98
CA TRP A 345 -65.36 34.68 2.67
C TRP A 345 -66.38 35.44 1.80
N ARG A 346 -67.50 34.80 1.41
CA ARG A 346 -68.50 35.40 0.51
C ARG A 346 -69.49 36.36 1.18
N LYS A 347 -69.63 36.38 2.51
CA LYS A 347 -70.68 37.19 3.19
C LYS A 347 -70.30 38.63 3.57
N ASN A 348 -69.03 39.04 3.51
CA ASN A 348 -68.63 40.39 3.92
C ASN A 348 -68.77 41.45 2.80
N VAL A 349 -68.88 41.02 1.53
CA VAL A 349 -68.89 41.94 0.38
C VAL A 349 -70.30 42.43 0.02
N GLU A 350 -71.36 41.67 0.33
CA GLU A 350 -72.76 42.09 0.09
C GLU A 350 -73.32 43.05 1.14
N ALA A 351 -72.68 43.17 2.32
CA ALA A 351 -73.15 44.07 3.39
C ALA A 351 -72.74 45.55 3.20
N MET A 352 -71.88 45.86 2.22
CA MET A 352 -71.40 47.23 1.95
C MET A 352 -72.03 47.86 0.69
N SER A 353 -73.00 47.19 0.06
CA SER A 353 -73.75 47.72 -1.09
C SER A 353 -75.18 48.07 -0.69
N GLY A 354 -75.39 49.23 -0.07
CA GLY A 354 -76.75 49.72 0.16
C GLY A 354 -76.86 50.78 1.24
N MET A 355 -76.37 52.00 0.99
CA MET A 355 -76.83 53.20 1.70
C MET A 355 -76.62 54.44 0.83
N GLU A 356 -77.47 54.51 -0.18
CA GLU A 356 -77.70 55.65 -1.07
C GLU A 356 -78.75 56.56 -0.40
N GLY A 357 -78.37 57.75 0.04
CA GLY A 357 -79.31 58.65 0.73
C GLY A 357 -78.71 59.94 1.33
N ARG A 358 -78.78 61.01 0.54
CA ARG A 358 -78.54 62.45 0.81
C ARG A 358 -78.68 62.90 2.29
N LYS A 359 -77.58 63.41 2.89
CA LYS A 359 -77.63 64.35 4.02
C LYS A 359 -76.94 65.66 3.64
N LYS A 360 -77.77 66.64 3.26
CA LYS A 360 -77.43 68.07 3.20
C LYS A 360 -77.44 68.64 4.62
N LEU A 361 -76.38 69.33 5.03
CA LEU A 361 -76.46 70.48 5.96
C LEU A 361 -75.30 71.45 5.62
N PHE A 362 -75.69 72.53 4.94
CA PHE A 362 -75.11 73.89 4.97
C PHE A 362 -75.27 74.46 6.41
N ASP A 363 -74.59 75.49 6.95
CA ASP A 363 -73.58 76.50 6.54
C ASP A 363 -73.11 77.24 7.84
N ALA A 364 -72.13 78.14 7.68
CA ALA A 364 -71.86 79.38 8.44
C ALA A 364 -70.91 79.37 9.65
N GLY A 365 -69.68 79.86 9.40
CA GLY A 365 -69.23 81.14 9.98
C GLY A 365 -68.11 81.09 11.03
N GLN A 366 -66.86 81.36 10.61
CA GLN A 366 -66.21 82.67 10.78
C GLN A 366 -64.96 82.80 9.90
#